data_AF-A0A091UCT3-F1
#
_entry.id   AF-A0A091UCT3-F1
#
_cell.length_a   1.000
_cell.length_b   1.000
_cell.length_c   1.000
_cell.angle_alpha   90.00
_cell.angle_beta   90.00
_cell.angle_gamma   90.00
#
_symmetry.space_group_name_H-M   'P 1'
#
loop_
_entity.id
_entity.type
_entity.pdbx_description
1 polymer ?
#
loop_
_entity_poly.entity_id
_entity_poly.type
_entity_poly.pdbx_seq_one_letter_code
_entity_poly.pdbx_strand_id
1 'polypeptide(L)'
;WLDFCTSLGQSYPGKPKIIRCRSLEKETFSCWWKPGSDGGLPTNYTLFYNKDSEEKIYECPDYRTSGPNSCYFDKNHADLWTTYNITVMATNEMGSNSSDPQYVDVTYIVQPDAPVNLSLETKPSASVTYLWAKWSPPPLADVSSNSHVYQYELRLKPEEKEEWETISVGVQTQYKVVRLHAGVKYVVQVRCMLDLGEWSEWSSERRIQIPNGE
;
A
#
# COMPACT_ATOMS: atom_id res chain seq x y z
N TRP A 1 16.03 -51.41 16.56
CA TRP A 1 16.42 -50.04 16.25
C TRP A 1 16.81 -50.01 14.78
N LEU A 2 15.82 -49.84 13.90
CA LEU A 2 16.07 -49.61 12.47
C LEU A 2 16.05 -48.10 12.29
N ASP A 3 17.22 -47.53 12.03
CA ASP A 3 17.38 -46.12 11.68
C ASP A 3 16.70 -45.87 10.33
N PHE A 4 15.52 -45.26 10.38
CA PHE A 4 14.93 -44.61 9.21
C PHE A 4 15.68 -43.29 9.00
N CYS A 5 16.78 -43.32 8.24
CA CYS A 5 17.25 -42.13 7.54
C CYS A 5 16.16 -41.72 6.54
N THR A 6 15.28 -40.80 6.92
CA THR A 6 14.49 -40.03 5.97
C THR A 6 15.47 -39.28 5.09
N SER A 7 15.68 -39.75 3.86
CA SER A 7 16.24 -38.86 2.83
C SER A 7 15.27 -37.69 2.72
N LEU A 8 15.68 -36.49 3.13
CA LEU A 8 15.04 -35.27 2.65
C LEU A 8 15.25 -35.28 1.13
N GLY A 9 14.27 -35.81 0.40
CA GLY A 9 14.35 -35.96 -1.04
C GLY A 9 14.44 -34.57 -1.66
N GLN A 10 15.58 -34.28 -2.28
CA GLN A 10 15.77 -33.07 -3.05
C GLN A 10 14.78 -33.07 -4.22
N SER A 11 14.08 -31.96 -4.43
CA SER A 11 13.05 -31.85 -5.47
C SER A 11 13.07 -30.49 -6.17
N TYR A 12 12.30 -30.38 -7.25
CA TYR A 12 12.12 -29.11 -7.96
C TYR A 12 11.56 -28.03 -7.02
N PRO A 13 11.84 -26.75 -7.27
CA PRO A 13 11.21 -25.68 -6.52
C PRO A 13 9.69 -25.74 -6.65
N GLY A 14 9.02 -25.47 -5.54
CA GLY A 14 7.59 -25.21 -5.52
C GLY A 14 7.26 -23.93 -6.28
N LYS A 15 6.02 -23.86 -6.77
CA LYS A 15 5.54 -22.73 -7.57
C LYS A 15 5.55 -21.44 -6.75
N PRO A 16 6.33 -20.40 -7.12
CA PRO A 16 6.26 -19.11 -6.45
C PRO A 16 4.94 -18.39 -6.76
N LYS A 17 4.57 -17.41 -5.94
CA LYS A 17 3.34 -16.62 -6.13
C LYS A 17 3.61 -15.14 -5.97
N ILE A 18 3.31 -14.34 -6.99
CA ILE A 18 3.26 -12.88 -6.88
C ILE A 18 2.07 -12.52 -5.98
N ILE A 19 2.32 -11.77 -4.91
CA ILE A 19 1.31 -11.49 -3.86
C ILE A 19 0.79 -10.06 -3.88
N ARG A 20 1.57 -9.12 -4.41
CA ARG A 20 1.22 -7.70 -4.46
C ARG A 20 2.09 -6.99 -5.48
N CYS A 21 1.51 -6.07 -6.22
CA CYS A 21 2.24 -4.98 -6.85
C CYS A 21 1.64 -3.66 -6.37
N ARG A 22 2.47 -2.64 -6.14
CA ARG A 22 2.05 -1.35 -5.59
C ARG A 22 2.90 -0.22 -6.15
N SER A 23 2.25 0.88 -6.54
CA SER A 23 2.87 2.18 -6.76
C SER A 23 2.41 3.13 -5.65
N LEU A 24 3.30 3.94 -5.06
CA LEU A 24 2.89 4.91 -4.03
C LEU A 24 2.47 6.24 -4.66
N GLU A 25 3.07 6.56 -5.80
CA GLU A 25 3.15 7.92 -6.34
C GLU A 25 3.01 8.00 -7.86
N LYS A 26 2.61 6.93 -8.57
CA LYS A 26 2.44 6.92 -10.05
C LYS A 26 3.72 7.18 -10.85
N GLU A 27 4.89 6.98 -10.27
CA GLU A 27 6.17 7.15 -10.99
C GLU A 27 7.04 5.89 -10.93
N THR A 28 6.92 5.13 -9.85
CA THR A 28 7.65 3.89 -9.61
C THR A 28 6.67 2.85 -9.10
N PHE A 29 7.00 1.57 -9.23
CA PHE A 29 6.21 0.53 -8.60
C PHE A 29 7.08 -0.63 -8.18
N SER A 30 6.53 -1.49 -7.33
CA SER A 30 7.19 -2.69 -6.87
C SER A 30 6.25 -3.87 -6.87
N CYS A 31 6.79 -5.05 -7.14
CA CYS A 31 6.09 -6.31 -7.01
C CYS A 31 6.81 -7.21 -6.00
N TRP A 32 6.03 -7.93 -5.19
CA TRP A 32 6.53 -8.87 -4.19
C TRP A 32 5.96 -10.26 -4.47
N TRP A 33 6.77 -11.29 -4.20
CA TRP A 33 6.35 -12.68 -4.28
C TRP A 33 6.61 -13.43 -2.97
N LYS A 34 5.88 -14.53 -2.81
CA LYS A 34 6.20 -15.56 -1.83
C LYS A 34 6.86 -16.75 -2.53
N PRO A 35 7.92 -17.32 -1.94
CA PRO A 35 8.53 -18.55 -2.43
C PRO A 35 7.57 -19.74 -2.25
N GLY A 36 7.71 -20.75 -3.10
CA GLY A 36 7.16 -22.08 -2.84
C GLY A 36 8.06 -22.87 -1.89
N SER A 37 7.82 -24.18 -1.76
CA SER A 37 8.81 -25.08 -1.15
C SER A 37 10.14 -24.96 -1.91
N ASP A 38 11.27 -24.95 -1.22
CA ASP A 38 12.61 -24.94 -1.86
C ASP A 38 13.05 -26.32 -2.35
N GLY A 39 12.26 -27.35 -2.04
CA GLY A 39 12.57 -28.74 -2.35
C GLY A 39 13.79 -29.27 -1.60
N GLY A 40 14.18 -28.64 -0.48
CA GLY A 40 15.37 -29.00 0.31
C GLY A 40 16.69 -28.52 -0.30
N LEU A 41 16.66 -27.58 -1.25
CA LEU A 41 17.84 -27.04 -1.93
C LEU A 41 17.82 -25.50 -1.96
N PRO A 42 18.99 -24.85 -1.96
CA PRO A 42 19.08 -23.41 -2.22
C PRO A 42 18.38 -23.05 -3.54
N THR A 43 17.46 -22.09 -3.46
CA THR A 43 16.62 -21.69 -4.59
C THR A 43 16.82 -20.20 -4.90
N ASN A 44 17.10 -19.89 -6.15
CA ASN A 44 17.22 -18.53 -6.68
C ASN A 44 15.93 -18.11 -7.39
N TYR A 45 15.69 -16.80 -7.46
CA TYR A 45 14.51 -16.22 -8.08
C TYR A 45 14.89 -15.21 -9.14
N THR A 46 14.25 -15.32 -10.30
CA THR A 46 14.37 -14.36 -11.40
C THR A 46 12.97 -13.92 -11.81
N LEU A 47 12.72 -12.61 -11.76
CA LEU A 47 11.47 -12.03 -12.25
C LEU A 47 11.67 -11.56 -13.69
N PHE A 48 10.81 -12.04 -14.57
CA PHE A 48 10.72 -11.64 -15.96
C PHE A 48 9.47 -10.81 -16.20
N TYR A 49 9.56 -9.86 -17.11
CA TYR A 49 8.40 -9.11 -17.56
C TYR A 49 8.46 -8.77 -19.05
N ASN A 50 7.31 -8.56 -19.66
CA ASN A 50 7.20 -7.86 -20.94
C ASN A 50 6.12 -6.79 -20.86
N LYS A 51 6.13 -5.88 -21.83
CA LYS A 51 5.14 -4.80 -21.98
C LYS A 51 4.18 -5.21 -23.09
N ASP A 52 2.89 -4.91 -22.95
CA ASP A 52 1.89 -5.18 -23.99
C ASP A 52 2.22 -4.59 -25.38
N SER A 53 3.02 -3.53 -25.42
CA SER A 53 3.53 -2.89 -26.63
C SER A 53 4.72 -3.62 -27.29
N GLU A 54 5.31 -4.63 -26.66
CA GLU A 54 6.58 -5.22 -27.06
C GLU A 54 6.63 -6.75 -26.85
N GLU A 55 7.20 -7.49 -27.82
CA GLU A 55 7.46 -8.93 -27.65
C GLU A 55 8.69 -9.23 -26.79
N LYS A 56 9.50 -8.20 -26.50
CA LYS A 56 10.77 -8.37 -25.79
C LYS A 56 10.53 -8.68 -24.31
N ILE A 57 11.25 -9.69 -23.81
CA ILE A 57 11.28 -10.07 -22.40
C ILE A 57 12.45 -9.37 -21.73
N TYR A 58 12.17 -8.80 -20.56
CA TYR A 58 13.09 -8.10 -19.69
C TYR A 58 13.22 -8.86 -18.37
N GLU A 59 14.35 -8.67 -17.70
CA GLU A 59 14.55 -9.09 -16.32
C GLU A 59 14.35 -7.90 -15.38
N CYS A 60 13.92 -8.17 -14.15
CA CYS A 60 13.81 -7.17 -13.09
C CYS A 60 15.03 -6.24 -13.03
N PRO A 61 14.82 -4.91 -13.04
CA PRO A 61 15.93 -3.95 -13.01
C PRO A 61 16.55 -3.82 -11.61
N ASP A 62 15.82 -4.12 -10.53
CA ASP A 62 16.31 -3.98 -9.15
C ASP A 62 15.62 -4.94 -8.16
N TYR A 63 16.39 -5.90 -7.65
CA TYR A 63 15.95 -6.88 -6.64
C TYR A 63 16.14 -6.43 -5.18
N ARG A 64 16.68 -5.24 -4.93
CA ARG A 64 17.14 -4.79 -3.61
C ARG A 64 16.27 -3.70 -3.00
N THR A 65 15.88 -2.70 -3.77
CA THR A 65 15.24 -1.48 -3.24
C THR A 65 13.97 -1.76 -2.44
N SER A 66 13.16 -2.73 -2.85
CA SER A 66 11.88 -3.06 -2.19
C SER A 66 11.95 -4.24 -1.22
N GLY A 67 13.16 -4.64 -0.83
CA GLY A 67 13.41 -5.68 0.16
C GLY A 67 13.37 -7.11 -0.39
N PRO A 68 13.23 -8.12 0.47
CA PRO A 68 13.34 -9.52 0.06
C PRO A 68 12.19 -9.94 -0.86
N ASN A 69 12.50 -10.81 -1.81
CA ASN A 69 11.54 -11.36 -2.78
C ASN A 69 10.72 -10.27 -3.46
N SER A 70 11.42 -9.24 -3.93
CA SER A 70 10.81 -8.08 -4.56
C SER A 70 11.52 -7.69 -5.85
N CYS A 71 10.81 -6.96 -6.69
CA CYS A 71 11.35 -6.25 -7.82
C CYS A 71 10.85 -4.81 -7.78
N TYR A 72 11.78 -3.86 -7.86
CA TYR A 72 11.51 -2.43 -7.93
C TYR A 72 11.71 -1.94 -9.37
N PHE A 73 10.72 -1.20 -9.87
CA PHE A 73 10.75 -0.57 -11.19
C PHE A 73 10.88 0.94 -10.99
N ASP A 74 12.04 1.47 -11.35
CA ASP A 74 12.29 2.91 -11.31
C ASP A 74 11.55 3.66 -12.44
N LYS A 75 11.72 4.99 -12.48
CA LYS A 75 11.08 5.86 -13.47
C LYS A 75 11.41 5.52 -14.94
N ASN A 76 12.52 4.86 -15.22
CA ASN A 76 12.90 4.47 -16.58
C ASN A 76 12.28 3.13 -16.99
N HIS A 77 11.77 2.37 -16.03
CA HIS A 77 11.17 1.06 -16.25
C HIS A 77 9.65 1.05 -15.98
N ALA A 78 9.10 2.13 -15.42
CA ALA A 78 7.69 2.31 -15.08
C ALA A 78 7.00 3.30 -16.03
N ASP A 79 6.56 2.79 -17.18
CA ASP A 79 5.67 3.50 -18.10
C ASP A 79 4.22 3.49 -17.58
N LEU A 80 3.65 4.68 -17.48
CA LEU A 80 2.21 4.86 -17.28
C LEU A 80 1.46 4.38 -18.53
N TRP A 81 0.24 3.85 -18.35
CA TRP A 81 -0.64 3.38 -19.44
C TRP A 81 -0.13 2.14 -20.21
N THR A 82 0.85 1.44 -19.66
CA THR A 82 1.35 0.18 -20.20
C THR A 82 0.98 -0.98 -19.28
N THR A 83 0.51 -2.07 -19.86
CA THR A 83 0.28 -3.32 -19.12
C THR A 83 1.55 -4.16 -19.12
N TYR A 84 2.04 -4.49 -17.93
CA TYR A 84 3.16 -5.39 -17.69
C TYR A 84 2.62 -6.80 -17.47
N ASN A 85 3.19 -7.81 -18.15
CA ASN A 85 2.97 -9.20 -17.81
C ASN A 85 4.20 -9.72 -17.05
N ILE A 86 4.04 -10.00 -15.77
CA ILE A 86 5.12 -10.31 -14.84
C ILE A 86 5.06 -11.77 -14.41
N THR A 87 6.19 -12.47 -14.45
CA THR A 87 6.32 -13.86 -13.97
C THR A 87 7.58 -14.00 -13.12
N VAL A 88 7.51 -14.78 -12.04
CA VAL A 88 8.68 -15.12 -11.21
C VAL A 88 9.05 -16.58 -11.43
N MET A 89 10.30 -16.83 -11.79
CA MET A 89 10.88 -18.17 -11.92
C MET A 89 11.72 -18.49 -10.68
N ALA A 90 11.45 -19.63 -10.05
CA ALA A 90 12.26 -20.21 -8.99
C ALA A 90 13.14 -21.32 -9.60
N THR A 91 14.43 -21.33 -9.28
CA THR A 91 15.41 -22.29 -9.85
C THR A 91 16.31 -22.85 -8.76
N ASN A 92 16.46 -24.17 -8.73
CA ASN A 92 17.46 -24.90 -7.94
C ASN A 92 18.17 -25.94 -8.84
N GLU A 93 19.05 -26.76 -8.27
CA GLU A 93 19.82 -27.76 -9.05
C GLU A 93 18.96 -28.83 -9.73
N MET A 94 17.73 -29.08 -9.24
CA MET A 94 16.82 -30.05 -9.84
C MET A 94 16.06 -29.48 -11.03
N GLY A 95 15.91 -28.15 -11.09
CA GLY A 95 15.30 -27.45 -12.22
C GLY A 95 14.57 -26.17 -11.79
N SER A 96 13.55 -25.79 -12.55
CA SER A 96 12.82 -24.54 -12.32
C SER A 96 11.30 -24.70 -12.32
N ASN A 97 10.63 -23.73 -11.69
CA ASN A 97 9.18 -23.61 -11.66
C ASN A 97 8.77 -22.14 -11.66
N SER A 98 7.68 -21.79 -12.33
CA SER A 98 7.28 -20.40 -12.56
C SER A 98 5.91 -20.09 -11.96
N SER A 99 5.74 -18.86 -11.48
CA SER A 99 4.44 -18.36 -11.04
C SER A 99 3.42 -18.34 -12.18
N ASP A 100 2.15 -18.18 -11.82
CA ASP A 100 1.19 -17.68 -12.80
C ASP A 100 1.58 -16.26 -13.25
N PRO A 101 1.28 -15.86 -14.49
CA PRO A 101 1.51 -14.50 -14.95
C PRO A 101 0.62 -13.51 -14.18
N GLN A 102 1.17 -12.36 -13.81
CA GLN A 102 0.45 -11.25 -13.23
C GLN A 102 0.45 -10.08 -14.21
N TYR A 103 -0.73 -9.67 -14.64
CA TYR A 103 -0.91 -8.45 -15.44
C TYR A 103 -1.02 -7.24 -14.51
N VAL A 104 -0.24 -6.20 -14.78
CA VAL A 104 -0.13 -4.99 -13.96
C VAL A 104 -0.22 -3.78 -14.86
N ASP A 105 -1.19 -2.91 -14.62
CA ASP A 105 -1.18 -1.54 -15.12
C ASP A 105 -0.94 -0.63 -13.92
N VAL A 106 0.14 0.15 -13.98
CA VAL A 106 0.61 1.03 -12.91
C VAL A 106 -0.51 1.94 -12.43
N THR A 107 -1.40 2.39 -13.32
CA THR A 107 -2.51 3.30 -13.02
C THR A 107 -3.47 2.74 -11.95
N TYR A 108 -3.67 1.43 -11.92
CA TYR A 108 -4.66 0.78 -11.05
C TYR A 108 -4.08 0.18 -9.78
N ILE A 109 -2.75 0.04 -9.68
CA ILE A 109 -2.05 -0.46 -8.49
C ILE A 109 -1.50 0.66 -7.60
N VAL A 110 -1.96 1.89 -7.84
CA VAL A 110 -1.56 3.06 -7.07
C VAL A 110 -2.28 3.05 -5.74
N GLN A 111 -1.51 2.96 -4.67
CA GLN A 111 -2.01 3.01 -3.32
C GLN A 111 -1.02 3.82 -2.49
N PRO A 112 -1.25 5.12 -2.25
CA PRO A 112 -0.34 5.93 -1.46
C PRO A 112 -0.25 5.44 0.00
N ASP A 113 0.72 5.95 0.73
CA ASP A 113 0.76 5.75 2.19
C ASP A 113 -0.31 6.59 2.89
N ALA A 114 -0.58 6.27 4.16
CA ALA A 114 -1.55 7.02 4.94
C ALA A 114 -1.08 8.48 5.16
N PRO A 115 -2.00 9.46 5.23
CA PRO A 115 -1.66 10.81 5.64
C PRO A 115 -1.05 10.82 7.05
N VAL A 116 -0.18 11.79 7.31
CA VAL A 116 0.56 11.89 8.57
C VAL A 116 0.17 13.14 9.33
N ASN A 117 0.67 13.27 10.57
CA ASN A 117 0.48 14.47 11.41
C ASN A 117 -0.99 14.86 11.66
N LEU A 118 -1.91 13.88 11.75
CA LEU A 118 -3.29 14.16 12.15
C LEU A 118 -3.31 14.81 13.55
N SER A 119 -3.84 16.02 13.59
CA SER A 119 -4.01 16.87 14.76
C SER A 119 -5.48 17.26 14.90
N LEU A 120 -5.94 17.32 16.15
CA LEU A 120 -7.33 17.55 16.52
C LEU A 120 -7.39 18.69 17.53
N GLU A 121 -8.19 19.71 17.24
CA GLU A 121 -8.41 20.86 18.13
C GLU A 121 -9.90 21.15 18.25
N THR A 122 -10.43 21.33 19.44
CA THR A 122 -11.78 21.89 19.61
C THR A 122 -11.72 23.41 19.54
N LYS A 123 -12.55 24.02 18.70
CA LYS A 123 -12.62 25.47 18.55
C LYS A 123 -14.04 25.98 18.74
N PRO A 124 -14.22 27.12 19.43
CA PRO A 124 -15.50 27.80 19.48
C PRO A 124 -15.81 28.46 18.12
N SER A 125 -17.07 28.41 17.69
CA SER A 125 -17.58 29.10 16.51
C SER A 125 -18.98 29.64 16.83
N ALA A 126 -19.08 30.92 17.18
CA ALA A 126 -20.32 31.49 17.71
C ALA A 126 -20.83 30.63 18.89
N SER A 127 -22.07 30.17 18.84
CA SER A 127 -22.70 29.36 19.91
C SER A 127 -22.38 27.85 19.86
N VAL A 128 -21.47 27.39 18.99
CA VAL A 128 -21.20 25.95 18.78
C VAL A 128 -19.70 25.65 18.81
N THR A 129 -19.31 24.63 19.55
CA THR A 129 -17.96 24.03 19.49
C THR A 129 -17.87 23.09 18.30
N TYR A 130 -16.80 23.21 17.51
CA TYR A 130 -16.51 22.29 16.41
C TYR A 130 -15.14 21.63 16.60
N LEU A 131 -14.96 20.48 15.97
CA LEU A 131 -13.67 19.81 15.88
C LEU A 131 -12.97 20.25 14.62
N TRP A 132 -11.76 20.76 14.78
CA TRP A 132 -10.86 21.13 13.72
C TRP A 132 -9.80 20.06 13.54
N ALA A 133 -9.92 19.28 12.46
CA ALA A 133 -8.96 18.25 12.11
C ALA A 133 -8.00 18.78 11.03
N LYS A 134 -6.70 18.53 11.21
CA LYS A 134 -5.62 18.96 10.30
C LYS A 134 -4.61 17.83 10.12
N TRP A 135 -4.11 17.63 8.91
CA TRP A 135 -3.11 16.60 8.60
C TRP A 135 -2.14 17.07 7.52
N SER A 136 -1.12 16.26 7.25
CA SER A 136 -0.18 16.42 6.15
C SER A 136 -0.37 15.28 5.13
N PRO A 137 -0.10 15.53 3.84
CA PRO A 137 0.00 14.46 2.84
C PRO A 137 1.06 13.42 3.24
N PRO A 138 1.08 12.23 2.60
CA PRO A 138 2.13 11.23 2.83
C PRO A 138 3.54 11.80 2.56
N PRO A 139 4.58 11.43 3.33
CA PRO A 139 5.91 12.05 3.24
C PRO A 139 6.58 12.00 1.86
N LEU A 140 6.31 10.95 1.07
CA LEU A 140 6.83 10.82 -0.30
C LEU A 140 6.23 11.84 -1.28
N ALA A 141 5.21 12.60 -0.88
CA ALA A 141 4.66 13.70 -1.65
C ALA A 141 5.57 14.95 -1.66
N ASP A 142 6.56 15.05 -0.76
CA ASP A 142 7.20 16.33 -0.40
C ASP A 142 8.55 16.60 -1.11
N VAL A 143 9.08 15.67 -1.91
CA VAL A 143 10.48 15.77 -2.41
C VAL A 143 10.59 16.20 -3.89
N SER A 144 9.54 16.12 -4.71
CA SER A 144 9.66 16.61 -6.10
C SER A 144 8.38 17.01 -6.85
N SER A 145 7.19 16.92 -6.26
CA SER A 145 5.96 17.05 -7.03
C SER A 145 4.83 17.79 -6.31
N ASN A 146 4.77 19.10 -6.55
CA ASN A 146 3.50 19.85 -6.53
C ASN A 146 2.46 19.32 -7.56
N SER A 147 2.61 18.10 -8.09
CA SER A 147 1.74 17.51 -9.13
C SER A 147 0.74 16.47 -8.62
N HIS A 148 0.92 15.93 -7.41
CA HIS A 148 0.01 14.90 -6.89
C HIS A 148 -1.15 15.51 -6.11
N VAL A 149 -2.34 15.46 -6.72
CA VAL A 149 -3.58 15.92 -6.08
C VAL A 149 -4.23 14.74 -5.36
N TYR A 150 -4.15 14.75 -4.04
CA TYR A 150 -4.81 13.75 -3.20
C TYR A 150 -6.27 14.12 -2.92
N GLN A 151 -7.14 13.12 -2.92
CA GLN A 151 -8.47 13.18 -2.32
C GLN A 151 -8.41 12.54 -0.93
N TYR A 152 -9.06 13.16 0.05
CA TYR A 152 -9.05 12.73 1.44
C TYR A 152 -10.43 12.29 1.92
N GLU A 153 -10.43 11.27 2.76
CA GLU A 153 -11.56 10.88 3.59
C GLU A 153 -11.16 10.96 5.06
N LEU A 154 -12.06 11.51 5.86
CA LEU A 154 -11.96 11.51 7.31
C LEU A 154 -13.03 10.58 7.86
N ARG A 155 -12.67 9.73 8.82
CA ARG A 155 -13.66 8.97 9.59
C ARG A 155 -13.58 9.28 11.07
N LEU A 156 -14.72 9.28 11.73
CA LEU A 156 -14.82 9.46 13.16
C LEU A 156 -15.92 8.59 13.78
N LYS A 157 -15.76 8.27 15.06
CA LYS A 157 -16.78 7.64 15.89
C LYS A 157 -16.59 7.98 17.36
N PRO A 158 -17.66 7.99 18.18
CA PRO A 158 -17.50 7.90 19.62
C PRO A 158 -16.66 6.66 19.98
N GLU A 159 -15.77 6.78 20.97
CA GLU A 159 -14.85 5.69 21.33
C GLU A 159 -15.58 4.40 21.69
N GLU A 160 -16.74 4.52 22.33
CA GLU A 160 -17.60 3.42 22.79
C GLU A 160 -18.44 2.77 21.66
N LYS A 161 -18.52 3.38 20.48
CA LYS A 161 -19.29 2.85 19.35
C LYS A 161 -18.39 2.08 18.39
N GLU A 162 -18.95 1.16 17.63
CA GLU A 162 -18.23 0.41 16.60
C GLU A 162 -18.31 1.08 15.22
N GLU A 163 -19.46 1.69 14.91
CA GLU A 163 -19.73 2.27 13.60
C GLU A 163 -18.98 3.59 13.38
N TRP A 164 -18.33 3.69 12.21
CA TRP A 164 -17.64 4.89 11.74
C TRP A 164 -18.56 5.75 10.88
N GLU A 165 -18.57 7.05 11.13
CA GLU A 165 -19.04 8.05 10.16
C GLU A 165 -17.86 8.42 9.24
N THR A 166 -18.03 8.27 7.92
CA THR A 166 -17.02 8.63 6.92
C THR A 166 -17.45 9.87 6.17
N ILE A 167 -16.54 10.82 6.04
CA ILE A 167 -16.73 12.13 5.43
C ILE A 167 -15.75 12.29 4.28
N SER A 168 -16.27 12.53 3.07
CA SER A 168 -15.45 12.94 1.94
C SER A 168 -15.01 14.39 2.11
N VAL A 169 -13.70 14.62 2.21
CA VAL A 169 -13.10 15.95 2.43
C VAL A 169 -12.71 16.62 1.11
N GLY A 170 -12.45 15.82 0.07
CA GLY A 170 -11.88 16.31 -1.19
C GLY A 170 -10.38 16.57 -1.05
N VAL A 171 -9.88 17.66 -1.63
CA VAL A 171 -8.44 17.96 -1.71
C VAL A 171 -7.85 18.72 -0.50
N GLN A 172 -8.68 19.05 0.48
CA GLN A 172 -8.25 19.85 1.64
C GLN A 172 -7.47 19.00 2.64
N THR A 173 -6.47 19.59 3.29
CA THR A 173 -5.68 18.96 4.38
C THR A 173 -6.19 19.31 5.77
N GLN A 174 -7.41 19.85 5.84
CA GLN A 174 -8.09 20.22 7.07
C GLN A 174 -9.60 20.15 6.89
N TYR A 175 -10.32 19.87 7.98
CA TYR A 175 -11.78 19.78 7.95
C TYR A 175 -12.42 20.23 9.26
N LYS A 176 -13.56 20.94 9.15
CA LYS A 176 -14.41 21.36 10.27
C LYS A 176 -15.53 20.35 10.46
N VAL A 177 -15.42 19.52 11.49
CA VAL A 177 -16.49 18.60 11.89
C VAL A 177 -17.43 19.30 12.88
N VAL A 178 -18.72 19.28 12.57
CA VAL A 178 -19.81 19.84 13.39
C VAL A 178 -20.74 18.74 13.88
N ARG A 179 -21.72 19.08 14.73
CA ARG A 179 -22.72 18.13 15.30
C ARG A 179 -22.11 17.02 16.17
N LEU A 180 -21.11 17.37 16.96
CA LEU A 180 -20.48 16.48 17.94
C LEU A 180 -21.25 16.52 19.26
N HIS A 181 -21.25 15.41 19.98
CA HIS A 181 -21.86 15.34 21.30
C HIS A 181 -20.90 15.86 22.38
N ALA A 182 -21.38 16.80 23.19
CA ALA A 182 -20.63 17.32 24.33
C ALA A 182 -20.31 16.19 25.33
N GLY A 183 -19.13 16.24 25.94
CA GLY A 183 -18.71 15.22 26.90
C GLY A 183 -18.34 13.86 26.30
N VAL A 184 -18.41 13.69 24.97
CA VAL A 184 -18.07 12.43 24.30
C VAL A 184 -16.62 12.44 23.80
N LYS A 185 -15.93 11.32 23.98
CA LYS A 185 -14.60 11.09 23.40
C LYS A 185 -14.74 10.46 22.02
N TYR A 186 -14.07 11.04 21.03
CA TYR A 186 -14.07 10.57 19.65
C TYR A 186 -12.72 9.99 19.27
N VAL A 187 -12.75 8.98 18.40
CA VAL A 187 -11.61 8.47 17.63
C VAL A 187 -11.74 8.98 16.20
N VAL A 188 -10.64 9.48 15.64
CA VAL A 188 -10.58 10.07 14.30
C VAL A 188 -9.40 9.49 13.53
N GLN A 189 -9.61 9.21 12.25
CA GLN A 189 -8.58 8.82 11.30
C GLN A 189 -8.81 9.52 9.97
N VAL A 190 -7.75 9.64 9.18
CA VAL A 190 -7.80 10.18 7.82
C VAL A 190 -7.10 9.21 6.88
N ARG A 191 -7.58 9.09 5.65
CA ARG A 191 -6.90 8.37 4.56
C ARG A 191 -6.92 9.21 3.30
N CYS A 192 -6.13 8.81 2.32
CA CYS A 192 -6.07 9.49 1.03
C CYS A 192 -6.06 8.51 -0.14
N MET A 193 -6.40 9.01 -1.30
CA MET A 193 -6.16 8.37 -2.58
C MET A 193 -5.60 9.43 -3.55
N LEU A 194 -4.87 9.00 -4.56
CA LEU A 194 -4.66 9.84 -5.75
C LEU A 194 -5.94 9.87 -6.61
N ASP A 195 -5.87 10.43 -7.81
CA ASP A 195 -6.96 10.51 -8.80
C ASP A 195 -7.52 9.14 -9.22
N LEU A 196 -6.67 8.12 -9.35
CA LEU A 196 -7.05 6.74 -9.68
C LEU A 196 -6.23 5.77 -8.83
N GLY A 197 -6.83 4.62 -8.52
CA GLY A 197 -6.20 3.56 -7.74
C GLY A 197 -6.98 3.25 -6.46
N GLU A 198 -6.25 2.84 -5.44
CA GLU A 198 -6.77 2.40 -4.16
C GLU A 198 -6.60 3.47 -3.08
N TRP A 199 -7.51 3.44 -2.10
CA TRP A 199 -7.34 4.20 -0.87
C TRP A 199 -6.13 3.68 -0.08
N SER A 200 -5.39 4.62 0.51
CA SER A 200 -4.40 4.29 1.52
C SER A 200 -5.05 3.67 2.75
N GLU A 201 -4.21 3.02 3.55
CA GLU A 201 -4.60 2.64 4.90
C GLU A 201 -5.03 3.88 5.70
N TRP A 202 -5.89 3.66 6.69
CA TRP A 202 -6.23 4.72 7.62
C TRP A 202 -5.00 5.15 8.43
N SER A 203 -4.85 6.46 8.65
CA SER A 203 -3.81 7.01 9.52
C SER A 203 -3.89 6.40 10.92
N SER A 204 -2.83 6.55 11.71
CA SER A 204 -2.91 6.21 13.14
C SER A 204 -4.07 6.94 13.82
N GLU A 205 -4.74 6.26 14.74
CA GLU A 205 -5.87 6.84 15.47
C GLU A 205 -5.46 8.06 16.29
N ARG A 206 -6.32 9.07 16.27
CA ARG A 206 -6.25 10.22 17.16
C ARG A 206 -7.53 10.33 17.96
N ARG A 207 -7.39 10.69 19.23
CA ARG A 207 -8.48 10.77 20.19
C ARG A 207 -8.63 12.19 20.68
N ILE A 208 -9.87 12.64 20.85
CA ILE A 208 -10.17 13.94 21.43
C ILE A 208 -11.43 13.86 22.28
N GLN A 209 -11.38 14.48 23.45
CA GLN A 209 -12.53 14.67 24.33
C GLN A 209 -13.25 15.96 23.91
N ILE A 210 -14.53 15.87 23.56
CA ILE A 210 -15.33 17.07 23.32
C ILE A 210 -15.70 17.67 24.68
N PRO A 211 -15.45 18.99 24.90
CA PRO A 211 -15.82 19.65 26.14
C PRO A 211 -17.31 19.48 26.43
N ASN A 212 -17.66 19.48 27.72
CA ASN A 212 -19.05 19.65 28.12
C ASN A 212 -19.52 21.03 27.64
N GLY A 213 -20.76 21.13 27.16
CA GLY A 213 -21.37 22.44 26.93
C GLY A 213 -21.47 23.16 28.26
N GLU A 214 -21.20 24.47 28.27
CA GLU A 214 -21.59 25.34 29.37
C GLU A 214 -23.12 25.41 29.48
#